data_AF-A0A9D7C6D0-F1
#
_entry.id   AF-A0A9D7C6D0-F1
#
_cell.length_a   1.000
_cell.length_b   1.000
_cell.length_c   1.000
_cell.angle_alpha   90.00
_cell.angle_beta   90.00
_cell.angle_gamma   90.00
#
_symmetry.space_group_name_H-M   'P 1'
#
loop_
_entity.id
_entity.type
_entity.pdbx_description
1 polymer ?
#
loop_
_entity_poly.entity_id
_entity_poly.type
_entity_poly.pdbx_seq_one_letter_code
_entity_poly.pdbx_strand_id
1 'polypeptide(L)'
;MKFYWNMPAGLEIHFRNELEQYERELLNGDLQKSWRQLERAHIIGQAWFKQHTHVHWLMLKFGIRIKNRREILGQIPRLLMGGVKSFVGKIPVGNTGGAD
;
A
#
# COMPACT_ATOMS: atom_id res chain seq x y z
N MET A 1 0.73 -20.62 -14.99
CA MET A 1 1.16 -19.66 -13.95
C MET A 1 0.16 -18.52 -13.92
N LYS A 2 -0.44 -18.19 -12.76
CA LYS A 2 -1.42 -17.10 -12.67
C LYS A 2 -0.70 -15.81 -12.34
N PHE A 3 -0.75 -14.84 -13.24
CA PHE A 3 -0.09 -13.56 -13.06
C PHE A 3 -1.08 -12.53 -12.53
N TYR A 4 -0.80 -11.94 -11.37
CA TYR A 4 -1.66 -10.94 -10.73
C TYR A 4 -1.19 -9.52 -11.09
N TRP A 5 -1.33 -9.15 -12.36
CA TRP A 5 -0.91 -7.84 -12.86
C TRP A 5 -1.91 -6.71 -12.57
N ASN A 6 -3.21 -7.00 -12.72
CA ASN A 6 -4.28 -6.03 -12.56
C ASN A 6 -5.39 -6.59 -11.66
N MET A 7 -5.89 -5.73 -10.77
CA MET A 7 -7.01 -6.03 -9.90
C MET A 7 -8.33 -6.17 -10.69
N PRO A 8 -9.21 -7.11 -10.33
CA PRO A 8 -10.55 -7.18 -10.91
C PRO A 8 -11.40 -5.97 -10.48
N ALA A 9 -12.29 -5.51 -11.37
CA ALA A 9 -13.07 -4.28 -11.18
C ALA A 9 -13.85 -4.22 -9.86
N GLY A 10 -14.44 -5.35 -9.43
CA GLY A 10 -15.19 -5.40 -8.17
C GLY A 10 -14.34 -5.08 -6.94
N LEU A 11 -13.07 -5.49 -6.94
CA LEU A 11 -12.15 -5.20 -5.83
C LEU A 11 -11.49 -3.83 -5.97
N GLU A 12 -11.33 -3.36 -7.22
CA GLU A 12 -10.76 -2.04 -7.50
C GLU A 12 -11.60 -0.91 -6.90
N ILE A 13 -12.93 -1.08 -6.82
CA ILE A 13 -13.83 -0.14 -6.13
C ILE A 13 -13.43 0.00 -4.66
N HIS A 14 -13.23 -1.11 -3.95
CA HIS A 14 -12.82 -1.07 -2.54
C HIS A 14 -11.43 -0.46 -2.37
N PHE A 15 -10.50 -0.81 -3.24
CA PHE A 15 -9.16 -0.22 -3.23
C PHE A 15 -9.21 1.31 -3.41
N ARG A 16 -9.97 1.81 -4.39
CA ARG A 16 -10.16 3.25 -4.64
C ARG A 16 -10.85 3.94 -3.47
N ASN A 17 -11.86 3.32 -2.88
CA ASN A 17 -12.56 3.87 -1.72
C ASN A 17 -11.62 4.08 -0.52
N GLU A 18 -10.67 3.17 -0.28
CA GLU A 18 -9.66 3.36 0.77
C GLU A 18 -8.70 4.51 0.42
N LEU A 19 -8.29 4.65 -0.85
CA LEU A 19 -7.45 5.79 -1.29
C LEU A 19 -8.17 7.14 -1.17
N GLU A 20 -9.46 7.20 -1.50
CA GLU A 20 -10.25 8.43 -1.31
C GLU A 20 -10.43 8.78 0.16
N GLN A 21 -10.61 7.78 1.03
CA GLN A 21 -10.66 8.02 2.47
C GLN A 21 -9.29 8.48 2.99
N TYR A 22 -8.19 7.92 2.50
CA TYR A 22 -6.83 8.40 2.81
C TYR A 22 -6.70 9.90 2.52
N GLU A 23 -7.05 10.34 1.31
CA GLU A 23 -6.94 11.76 0.93
C GLU A 23 -7.87 12.64 1.79
N ARG A 24 -9.09 12.19 2.07
CA ARG A 24 -10.02 12.93 2.95
C ARG A 24 -9.46 13.12 4.36
N GLU A 25 -8.95 12.06 4.98
CA GLU A 25 -8.39 12.14 6.33
C GLU A 25 -7.10 12.96 6.35
N LEU A 26 -6.32 12.92 5.27
CA LEU A 26 -5.12 13.74 5.12
C LEU A 26 -5.45 15.23 5.06
N LEU A 27 -6.52 15.59 4.35
CA LEU A 27 -7.04 16.97 4.29
C LEU A 27 -7.60 17.43 5.63
N ASN A 28 -8.23 16.52 6.39
CA ASN A 28 -8.72 16.80 7.75
C ASN A 28 -7.59 16.88 8.79
N GLY A 29 -6.35 16.52 8.42
CA GLY A 29 -5.19 16.50 9.31
C GLY A 29 -5.11 15.27 10.23
N ASP A 30 -5.99 14.28 10.07
CA ASP A 30 -5.97 13.05 10.86
C ASP A 30 -4.96 12.07 10.27
N LEU A 31 -3.69 12.25 10.65
CA LEU A 31 -2.57 11.45 10.15
C LEU A 31 -2.70 9.96 10.50
N GLN A 32 -3.26 9.64 11.67
CA GLN A 32 -3.40 8.25 12.10
C GLN A 32 -4.45 7.53 11.27
N LYS A 33 -5.62 8.16 11.04
CA LYS A 33 -6.61 7.57 10.14
C LYS A 33 -6.10 7.50 8.71
N SER A 34 -5.40 8.53 8.23
CA SER A 34 -4.78 8.53 6.90
C SER A 34 -3.87 7.31 6.71
N TRP A 35 -3.00 7.03 7.68
CA TRP A 35 -2.13 5.85 7.64
C TRP A 35 -2.92 4.55 7.59
N ARG A 36 -3.94 4.42 8.46
CA ARG A 36 -4.80 3.24 8.50
C ARG A 36 -5.50 2.96 7.18
N GLN A 37 -5.91 3.98 6.43
CA GLN A 37 -6.50 3.80 5.11
C GLN A 37 -5.48 3.32 4.07
N LEU A 38 -4.22 3.78 4.15
CA LEU A 38 -3.14 3.23 3.33
C LEU A 38 -2.87 1.76 3.66
N GLU A 39 -2.86 1.37 4.93
CA GLU A 39 -2.70 -0.04 5.33
C GLU A 39 -3.82 -0.92 4.77
N ARG A 40 -5.07 -0.44 4.81
CA ARG A 40 -6.22 -1.16 4.22
C ARG A 40 -6.09 -1.26 2.70
N ALA A 41 -5.74 -0.17 2.02
CA ALA A 41 -5.47 -0.19 0.59
C ALA A 41 -4.33 -1.16 0.25
N HIS A 42 -3.30 -1.25 1.09
CA HIS A 42 -2.20 -2.19 0.92
C HIS A 42 -2.68 -3.64 1.04
N ILE A 43 -3.47 -3.98 2.05
CA ILE A 43 -4.03 -5.33 2.24
C ILE A 43 -4.89 -5.73 1.03
N ILE A 44 -5.75 -4.83 0.56
CA ILE A 44 -6.57 -5.06 -0.64
C ILE A 44 -5.68 -5.19 -1.89
N GLY A 45 -4.67 -4.33 -2.03
CA GLY A 45 -3.76 -4.32 -3.18
C GLY A 45 -2.70 -5.40 -3.18
N GLN A 46 -2.51 -6.12 -2.07
CA GLN A 46 -1.32 -6.94 -1.81
C GLN A 46 -1.09 -8.05 -2.84
N ALA A 47 -2.17 -8.59 -3.40
CA ALA A 47 -2.08 -9.64 -4.40
C ALA A 47 -1.68 -9.12 -5.80
N TRP A 48 -1.82 -7.81 -6.08
CA TRP A 48 -1.67 -7.24 -7.41
C TRP A 48 -0.51 -6.26 -7.51
N PHE A 49 0.38 -6.50 -8.48
CA PHE A 49 1.66 -5.77 -8.59
C PHE A 49 1.48 -4.26 -8.62
N LYS A 50 0.64 -3.78 -9.54
CA LYS A 50 0.45 -2.34 -9.74
C LYS A 50 -0.13 -1.67 -8.49
N GLN A 51 -1.16 -2.26 -7.89
CA GLN A 51 -1.84 -1.72 -6.72
C GLN A 51 -0.93 -1.74 -5.49
N HIS A 52 -0.20 -2.84 -5.27
CA HIS A 52 0.76 -2.97 -4.18
C HIS A 52 1.89 -1.95 -4.28
N THR A 53 2.53 -1.84 -5.46
CA THR A 53 3.58 -0.83 -5.70
C THR A 53 3.04 0.58 -5.55
N HIS A 54 1.81 0.84 -6.03
CA HIS A 54 1.18 2.15 -5.89
C HIS A 54 0.95 2.54 -4.43
N VAL A 55 0.44 1.63 -3.59
CA VAL A 55 0.24 1.95 -2.16
C VAL A 55 1.56 2.16 -1.44
N HIS A 56 2.59 1.35 -1.71
CA HIS A 56 3.92 1.56 -1.13
C HIS A 56 4.51 2.93 -1.51
N TRP A 57 4.26 3.38 -2.74
CA TRP A 57 4.64 4.73 -3.15
C TRP A 57 3.90 5.81 -2.36
N LEU A 58 2.60 5.64 -2.12
CA LEU A 58 1.82 6.57 -1.29
C LEU A 58 2.26 6.55 0.19
N MET A 59 2.53 5.37 0.76
CA MET A 59 3.08 5.22 2.11
C MET A 59 4.44 5.91 2.24
N LEU A 60 5.32 5.80 1.24
CA LEU A 60 6.60 6.52 1.21
C LEU A 60 6.37 8.04 1.18
N LYS A 61 5.51 8.54 0.29
CA LYS A 61 5.16 9.97 0.23
C LYS A 61 4.58 10.47 1.55
N PHE A 62 3.73 9.66 2.20
CA PHE A 62 3.18 9.97 3.50
C PHE A 62 4.27 10.04 4.57
N GLY A 63 5.16 9.04 4.65
CA GLY A 63 6.30 9.00 5.56
C GLY A 63 7.22 10.23 5.39
N ILE A 64 7.48 10.65 4.15
CA ILE A 64 8.20 11.90 3.84
C ILE A 64 7.44 13.12 4.38
N ARG A 65 6.12 13.21 4.14
CA ARG A 65 5.28 14.32 4.59
C ARG A 65 5.28 14.47 6.12
N ILE A 66 5.23 13.36 6.86
CA ILE A 66 5.24 13.37 8.33
C ILE A 66 6.66 13.30 8.92
N LYS A 67 7.71 13.33 8.08
CA LYS A 67 9.12 13.22 8.46
C LYS A 67 9.46 11.95 9.27
N ASN A 68 8.71 10.86 9.08
CA ASN A 68 8.96 9.59 9.75
C ASN A 68 10.03 8.79 9.00
N ARG A 69 11.28 8.88 9.50
CA ARG A 69 12.44 8.24 8.87
C ARG A 69 12.40 6.70 8.93
N ARG A 70 11.74 6.10 9.92
CA ARG A 70 11.61 4.64 10.02
C ARG A 70 10.76 4.09 8.89
N GLU A 71 9.61 4.73 8.65
CA GLU A 71 8.74 4.36 7.54
C GLU A 71 9.42 4.57 6.19
N ILE A 72 10.10 5.69 5.98
CA ILE A 72 10.84 5.94 4.73
C ILE A 72 11.84 4.81 4.46
N LEU A 73 12.63 4.42 5.47
CA LEU A 73 13.63 3.35 5.33
C LEU A 73 12.99 1.97 5.13
N GLY A 74 11.82 1.71 5.73
CA GLY A 74 11.08 0.46 5.56
C GLY A 74 10.43 0.31 4.19
N GLN A 75 10.03 1.42 3.55
CA GLN A 75 9.34 1.40 2.25
C GLN A 75 10.30 1.25 1.05
N ILE A 76 11.52 1.78 1.14
CA ILE A 76 12.54 1.70 0.06
C ILE A 76 12.84 0.25 -0.38
N PRO A 77 13.20 -0.70 0.51
CA PRO A 77 13.44 -2.07 0.10
C PRO A 77 12.16 -2.76 -0.40
N ARG A 78 10.98 -2.36 0.05
CA ARG A 78 9.70 -2.94 -0.39
C ARG A 78 9.35 -2.53 -1.83
N LEU A 79 9.65 -1.28 -2.20
CA LEU A 79 9.56 -0.82 -3.59
C LEU A 79 10.59 -1.49 -4.51
N LEU A 80 11.82 -1.71 -4.03
CA LEU A 80 12.92 -2.26 -4.84
C LEU A 80 12.93 -3.80 -4.94
N MET A 81 12.55 -4.51 -3.87
CA MET A 81 12.68 -5.98 -3.77
C MET A 81 11.33 -6.70 -3.70
N GLY A 82 10.27 -6.06 -3.18
CA GLY A 82 8.94 -6.66 -3.06
C GLY A 82 8.29 -6.97 -4.42
N GLY A 83 8.71 -6.26 -5.47
CA GLY A 83 8.18 -6.39 -6.82
C GLY A 83 8.54 -7.66 -7.59
N VAL A 84 9.61 -8.39 -7.21
CA VAL A 84 10.12 -9.50 -8.05
C VAL A 84 9.78 -10.89 -7.48
N LYS A 85 9.80 -11.06 -6.15
CA LYS A 85 9.61 -12.40 -5.53
C LYS A 85 8.16 -12.72 -5.15
N SER A 86 7.33 -11.72 -4.83
CA SER A 86 5.94 -11.96 -4.37
C SER A 86 4.96 -12.24 -5.52
N PHE A 87 5.24 -11.79 -6.74
CA PHE A 87 4.33 -11.88 -7.88
C PHE A 87 4.50 -13.15 -8.74
N VAL A 88 5.46 -13.99 -8.36
CA VAL A 88 5.76 -15.29 -8.99
C VAL A 88 5.34 -16.47 -8.09
N GLY A 89 4.72 -16.21 -6.93
CA GLY A 89 4.43 -17.26 -5.94
C GLY A 89 3.28 -16.96 -4.97
N LYS A 90 3.28 -17.70 -3.86
CA LYS A 90 2.23 -17.69 -2.82
C LYS A 90 2.21 -16.34 -2.11
N ILE A 91 1.08 -15.64 -2.19
CA ILE A 91 0.88 -14.34 -1.52
C ILE A 91 0.85 -14.56 0.00
N PRO A 92 1.72 -13.90 0.79
CA PRO A 92 1.72 -14.05 2.25
C PRO A 92 0.47 -13.39 2.83
N VAL A 93 -0.39 -14.14 3.52
CA VAL A 93 -1.60 -13.59 4.14
C VAL A 93 -1.21 -12.84 5.42
N GLY A 94 -1.70 -11.60 5.60
CA GLY A 94 -1.58 -10.86 6.88
C GLY A 94 -0.46 -9.82 6.98
N ASN A 95 0.13 -9.34 5.87
CA ASN A 95 1.11 -8.25 5.91
C ASN A 95 0.40 -6.89 5.77
N THR A 96 0.44 -6.06 6.80
CA THR A 96 -0.18 -4.71 6.78
C THR A 96 0.60 -3.70 5.96
N GLY A 97 1.88 -3.98 5.66
CA GLY A 97 2.75 -3.10 4.89
C GLY A 97 3.50 -2.06 5.72
N GLY A 98 3.15 -1.88 7.00
CA GLY A 98 3.85 -1.00 7.95
C GLY A 98 5.25 -1.52 8.32
N ALA A 99 6.10 -0.62 8.79
CA ALA A 99 7.48 -0.91 9.20
C ALA A 99 7.71 -0.76 10.71
N ASP A 100 6.65 -0.84 11.52
CA ASP A 100 6.65 -0.70 13.00
C ASP A 100 7.89 -1.29 13.70
#